data_AF-C3YK46-F1
#
_entry.id   AF-C3YK46-F1
#
_cell.length_a   1.000
_cell.length_b   1.000
_cell.length_c   1.000
_cell.angle_alpha   90.00
_cell.angle_beta   90.00
_cell.angle_gamma   90.00
#
_symmetry.space_group_name_H-M   'P 1'
#
loop_
_entity.id
_entity.type
_entity.pdbx_description
1 polymer ?
#
loop_
_entity_poly.entity_id
_entity_poly.type
_entity_poly.pdbx_seq_one_letter_code
_entity_poly.pdbx_strand_id
1 'polypeptide(L)'
;VVPYFINYWLMMELSGPFLHLRSILLGLGQGKSTLYQVNGVLLLVVFFACRVVTIPVWWVQFYQHVTSDDLAGFRVATIVSLFVLHPAINVLNLYWFGKISWLVYRYLST
;
A
#
# COMPACT_ATOMS: atom_id res chain seq x y z
N VAL A 1 18.90 10.43 -3.82
CA VAL A 1 17.44 10.63 -3.81
C VAL A 1 16.69 9.66 -4.73
N VAL A 2 17.03 9.53 -6.02
CA VAL A 2 16.33 8.61 -6.96
C VAL A 2 16.24 7.14 -6.48
N PRO A 3 17.29 6.52 -5.90
CA PRO A 3 17.20 5.13 -5.44
C PRO A 3 16.19 4.93 -4.31
N TYR A 4 15.99 5.92 -3.44
CA TYR A 4 15.01 5.85 -2.34
C TYR A 4 13.58 5.70 -2.87
N PHE A 5 13.23 6.44 -3.92
CA PHE A 5 11.90 6.38 -4.52
C PHE A 5 11.63 5.06 -5.25
N ILE A 6 12.65 4.48 -5.90
CA ILE A 6 12.52 3.17 -6.55
C ILE A 6 12.31 2.07 -5.50
N ASN A 7 13.09 2.10 -4.40
CA ASN A 7 12.93 1.14 -3.31
C ASN A 7 11.55 1.25 -2.64
N TYR A 8 11.06 2.47 -2.44
CA TYR A 8 9.70 2.70 -1.92
C TYR A 8 8.62 2.07 -2.83
N TRP A 9 8.77 2.21 -4.15
CA TRP A 9 7.85 1.60 -5.11
C TRP A 9 7.91 0.08 -5.09
N LEU A 10 9.12 -0.49 -5.04
CA LEU A 10 9.33 -1.93 -4.92
C LEU A 10 8.72 -2.50 -3.62
N MET A 11 8.83 -1.77 -2.51
CA MET A 11 8.17 -2.14 -1.26
C MET A 11 6.64 -2.19 -1.43
N MET A 12 6.02 -1.28 -2.19
CA MET A 12 4.58 -1.32 -2.44
C MET A 12 4.13 -2.53 -3.28
N GLU A 13 4.98 -3.03 -4.17
CA GLU A 13 4.67 -4.20 -4.99
C GLU A 13 4.71 -5.51 -4.18
N LEU A 14 5.39 -5.52 -3.03
CA LEU A 14 5.51 -6.69 -2.17
C LEU A 14 4.15 -7.22 -1.66
N SER A 15 3.12 -6.37 -1.57
CA SER A 15 1.76 -6.80 -1.22
C SER A 15 1.02 -7.50 -2.36
N GLY A 16 1.46 -7.30 -3.61
CA GLY A 16 0.89 -7.88 -4.82
C GLY A 16 0.80 -9.41 -4.80
N PRO A 17 1.89 -10.17 -4.55
CA PRO A 17 1.86 -11.63 -4.57
C PRO A 17 0.84 -12.23 -3.60
N PHE A 18 0.65 -11.65 -2.40
CA PHE A 18 -0.35 -12.12 -1.43
C PHE A 18 -1.79 -11.89 -1.91
N LEU A 19 -2.02 -10.77 -2.61
CA LEU A 19 -3.32 -10.45 -3.22
C LEU A 19 -3.64 -11.42 -4.37
N HIS A 20 -2.64 -11.73 -5.22
CA HIS A 20 -2.79 -12.69 -6.31
C HIS A 20 -2.99 -14.11 -5.79
N LEU A 21 -2.21 -14.54 -4.78
CA LEU A 21 -2.36 -15.85 -4.15
C LEU A 21 -3.77 -16.03 -3.56
N ARG A 22 -4.30 -14.98 -2.93
CA ARG A 22 -5.68 -14.97 -2.41
C ARG A 22 -6.70 -15.21 -3.53
N SER A 23 -6.57 -14.50 -4.65
CA SER A 23 -7.46 -14.63 -5.80
C SER A 23 -7.37 -16.01 -6.46
N ILE A 24 -6.17 -16.58 -6.55
CA ILE A 24 -5.96 -17.95 -7.07
C ILE A 24 -6.66 -18.96 -6.16
N LEU A 25 -6.48 -18.87 -4.84
CA LEU A 25 -7.13 -19.77 -3.88
C LEU A 25 -8.67 -19.66 -3.92
N LEU A 26 -9.21 -18.46 -4.16
CA LEU A 26 -10.64 -18.28 -4.40
C LEU A 26 -11.10 -18.95 -5.70
N GLY A 27 -10.34 -18.79 -6.78
CA GLY A 27 -10.63 -19.44 -8.07
C GLY A 27 -10.60 -20.97 -8.01
N LEU A 28 -9.76 -21.52 -7.14
CA LEU A 28 -9.67 -22.97 -6.88
C LEU A 28 -10.76 -23.50 -5.93
N GLY A 29 -11.69 -22.65 -5.47
CA GLY A 29 -12.74 -23.04 -4.50
C GLY A 29 -12.21 -23.25 -3.07
N GLN A 30 -10.94 -22.93 -2.80
CA GLN A 30 -10.26 -23.11 -1.52
C GLN A 30 -10.46 -21.92 -0.56
N GLY A 31 -11.54 -21.14 -0.73
CA GLY A 31 -11.82 -19.93 0.06
C GLY A 31 -12.13 -20.15 1.55
N LYS A 32 -12.23 -21.41 2.00
CA LYS A 32 -12.37 -21.81 3.42
C LYS A 32 -11.15 -22.57 3.95
N SER A 33 -10.11 -22.73 3.15
CA SER A 33 -8.89 -23.43 3.58
C SER A 33 -8.16 -22.62 4.67
N THR A 34 -7.46 -23.34 5.56
CA THR A 34 -6.55 -22.73 6.53
C THR A 34 -5.47 -21.89 5.84
N LEU A 35 -5.00 -22.33 4.66
CA LEU A 35 -4.05 -21.58 3.83
C LEU A 35 -4.61 -20.22 3.39
N TYR A 36 -5.88 -20.15 3.01
CA TYR A 36 -6.53 -18.90 2.63
C TYR A 36 -6.66 -17.92 3.82
N GLN A 37 -6.97 -18.44 5.01
CA GLN A 37 -7.02 -17.63 6.23
C GLN A 37 -5.64 -17.09 6.62
N VAL A 38 -4.61 -17.95 6.64
CA VAL A 38 -3.22 -17.57 6.92
C VAL A 38 -2.72 -16.55 5.90
N ASN A 39 -2.97 -16.75 4.61
CA ASN A 39 -2.62 -15.78 3.57
C ASN A 39 -3.36 -14.44 3.77
N GLY A 40 -4.60 -14.47 4.26
CA GLY A 40 -5.35 -13.26 4.61
C GLY A 40 -4.70 -12.44 5.72
N VAL A 41 -4.19 -13.10 6.77
CA VAL A 41 -3.44 -12.44 7.85
C VAL A 41 -2.09 -11.93 7.36
N LEU A 42 -1.35 -12.73 6.58
CA LEU A 42 -0.08 -12.30 5.98
C LEU A 42 -0.26 -11.10 5.05
N LEU A 43 -1.29 -11.12 4.21
CA LEU A 43 -1.67 -9.99 3.37
C LEU A 43 -1.91 -8.73 4.20
N LEU A 44 -2.63 -8.85 5.33
CA LEU A 44 -2.88 -7.71 6.22
C LEU A 44 -1.58 -7.12 6.78
N VAL A 45 -0.67 -7.97 7.28
CA VAL A 45 0.62 -7.55 7.86
C VAL A 45 1.49 -6.89 6.79
N VAL A 46 1.63 -7.51 5.63
CA VAL A 46 2.46 -6.98 4.53
C VAL A 46 1.86 -5.69 3.99
N PHE A 47 0.53 -5.60 3.83
CA PHE A 47 -0.13 -4.39 3.37
C PHE A 47 0.06 -3.23 4.35
N PHE A 48 -0.02 -3.50 5.66
CA PHE A 48 0.27 -2.51 6.69
C PHE A 48 1.72 -2.01 6.63
N ALA A 49 2.68 -2.94 6.66
CA ALA A 49 4.11 -2.62 6.70
C ALA A 49 4.58 -1.89 5.43
N CYS A 50 4.10 -2.32 4.26
CA CYS A 50 4.58 -1.81 2.98
C CYS A 50 3.81 -0.60 2.46
N ARG A 51 2.52 -0.43 2.83
CA ARG A 51 1.68 0.66 2.30
C ARG A 51 1.18 1.64 3.35
N VAL A 52 0.92 1.22 4.59
CA VAL A 52 0.37 2.14 5.61
C VAL A 52 1.50 2.87 6.35
N VAL A 53 2.51 2.14 6.80
CA VAL A 53 3.68 2.71 7.51
C VAL A 53 4.53 3.58 6.60
N THR A 54 4.56 3.28 5.30
CA THR A 54 5.38 4.01 4.33
C THR A 54 4.80 5.39 3.98
N ILE A 55 3.49 5.61 4.14
CA ILE A 55 2.84 6.93 3.93
C ILE A 55 3.47 8.04 4.78
N PRO A 56 3.48 7.97 6.12
CA PRO A 56 4.03 9.04 6.95
C PRO A 56 5.54 9.22 6.72
N VAL A 57 6.28 8.12 6.52
CA VAL A 57 7.73 8.18 6.24
C VAL A 57 7.99 8.97 4.96
N TRP A 58 7.22 8.72 3.90
CA TRP A 58 7.37 9.44 2.64
C TRP A 58 7.08 10.94 2.79
N TRP A 59 6.00 11.31 3.49
CA TRP A 59 5.63 12.72 3.70
C TRP A 59 6.63 13.48 4.57
N VAL A 60 7.18 12.85 5.61
CA VAL A 60 8.23 13.46 6.44
C VAL A 60 9.50 13.69 5.63
N GLN A 61 9.92 12.70 4.84
CA GLN A 61 11.10 12.83 3.98
C GLN A 61 10.90 13.90 2.90
N PHE A 62 9.70 14.00 2.32
CA PHE A 62 9.33 15.05 1.39
C PHE A 62 9.44 16.44 2.04
N TYR A 63 8.87 16.62 3.24
CA TYR A 63 8.93 17.90 3.96
C TYR A 63 10.36 18.32 4.33
N GLN A 64 11.23 17.36 4.65
CA GLN A 64 12.62 17.62 5.01
C GLN A 64 13.52 18.00 3.82
N HIS A 65 13.20 17.53 2.61
CA HIS A 65 14.07 17.67 1.45
C HIS A 65 13.56 18.65 0.39
N VAL A 66 12.30 19.06 0.46
CA VAL A 66 11.71 20.00 -0.50
C VAL A 66 11.67 21.39 0.08
N THR A 67 12.44 22.31 -0.50
CA THR A 67 12.43 23.73 -0.16
C THR A 67 11.45 24.50 -1.04
N SER A 68 10.93 25.64 -0.58
CA SER A 68 10.01 26.51 -1.32
C SER A 68 10.47 26.86 -2.74
N ASP A 69 11.78 26.99 -2.95
CA ASP A 69 12.37 27.31 -4.25
C ASP A 69 12.35 26.13 -5.24
N ASP A 70 12.38 24.88 -4.75
CA ASP A 70 12.29 23.68 -5.60
C ASP A 70 10.87 23.50 -6.16
N LEU A 71 9.83 23.87 -5.39
CA LEU A 71 8.44 23.80 -5.84
C LEU A 71 8.16 24.73 -7.02
N ALA A 72 8.80 25.90 -7.06
CA ALA A 72 8.63 26.87 -8.14
C ALA A 72 9.25 26.39 -9.47
N GLY A 73 10.27 25.53 -9.40
CA GLY A 73 10.92 24.92 -10.57
C GLY A 73 10.23 23.65 -11.09
N PHE A 74 9.25 23.10 -10.38
CA PHE A 74 8.62 21.85 -10.77
C PHE A 74 7.64 21.99 -11.93
N ARG A 75 7.74 21.05 -12.87
CA ARG A 75 6.78 20.92 -13.97
C ARG A 75 5.39 20.64 -13.40
N VAL A 76 4.36 21.16 -14.07
CA VAL A 76 2.94 20.95 -13.70
C VAL A 76 2.62 19.47 -13.49
N ALA A 77 3.19 18.58 -14.31
CA ALA A 77 3.00 17.13 -14.18
C ALA A 77 3.49 16.59 -12.81
N THR A 78 4.58 17.14 -12.26
CA THR A 78 5.11 16.76 -10.94
C THR A 78 4.23 17.28 -9.82
N ILE A 79 3.68 18.49 -9.94
CA ILE A 79 2.75 19.06 -8.96
C ILE A 79 1.46 18.23 -8.91
N VAL A 80 0.90 17.89 -10.08
CA VAL A 80 -0.31 17.04 -10.15
C VAL A 80 -0.05 15.65 -9.58
N SER A 81 1.09 15.02 -9.88
CA SER A 81 1.40 13.70 -9.34
C SER A 81 1.59 13.74 -7.82
N LEU A 82 2.25 14.77 -7.29
CA LEU A 82 2.49 14.95 -5.86
C LEU A 82 1.23 15.24 -5.05
N PHE A 83 0.39 16.18 -5.52
CA PHE A 83 -0.73 16.69 -4.73
C PHE A 83 -2.08 16.06 -5.06
N VAL A 84 -2.21 15.36 -6.19
CA VAL A 84 -3.48 14.72 -6.59
C VAL A 84 -3.35 13.21 -6.61
N LEU A 85 -2.41 12.68 -7.41
CA LEU A 85 -2.31 11.23 -7.62
C LEU A 85 -1.79 10.50 -6.37
N HIS A 86 -0.76 11.04 -5.72
CA HIS A 86 -0.17 10.42 -4.53
C HIS A 86 -1.16 10.35 -3.33
N PRO A 87 -1.86 11.43 -2.96
CA PRO A 87 -2.88 11.37 -1.92
C PRO A 87 -4.04 10.45 -2.29
N ALA A 88 -4.50 10.48 -3.54
CA ALA A 88 -5.59 9.61 -4.00
C ALA A 88 -5.24 8.12 -3.84
N ILE A 89 -4.02 7.70 -4.22
CA ILE A 89 -3.62 6.31 -4.06
C ILE A 89 -3.42 5.92 -2.59
N ASN A 90 -2.99 6.85 -1.74
CA ASN A 90 -2.88 6.62 -0.30
C ASN A 90 -4.26 6.42 0.36
N VAL A 91 -5.25 7.24 -0.01
CA VAL A 91 -6.63 7.05 0.45
C VAL A 91 -7.19 5.70 0.00
N LEU A 92 -6.96 5.32 -1.26
CA LEU A 92 -7.35 4.02 -1.78
C LEU A 92 -6.71 2.88 -0.98
N ASN A 93 -5.41 2.98 -0.68
CA ASN A 93 -4.71 1.98 0.13
C ASN A 93 -5.31 1.88 1.54
N LEU A 94 -5.62 3.01 2.20
CA LEU A 94 -6.27 3.01 3.52
C LEU A 94 -7.66 2.36 3.49
N TYR A 95 -8.44 2.62 2.44
CA TYR A 95 -9.74 1.97 2.24
C TYR A 95 -9.59 0.44 2.10
N TRP A 96 -8.66 -0.02 1.27
CA TRP A 96 -8.40 -1.46 1.11
C TRP A 96 -7.88 -2.10 2.40
N PHE A 97 -6.99 -1.42 3.13
CA PHE A 97 -6.53 -1.88 4.42
C PHE A 97 -7.70 -2.09 5.39
N GLY A 98 -8.60 -1.12 5.51
CA GLY A 98 -9.81 -1.25 6.35
C GLY A 98 -10.68 -2.44 5.94
N LYS A 99 -10.88 -2.65 4.63
CA LYS A 99 -11.65 -3.79 4.11
C LYS A 99 -10.99 -5.13 4.43
N ILE A 100 -9.67 -5.24 4.27
CA ILE A 100 -8.90 -6.46 4.58
C ILE A 100 -8.94 -6.75 6.07
N SER A 101 -8.74 -5.74 6.92
CA SER A 101 -8.83 -5.86 8.38
C SER A 101 -10.18 -6.38 8.83
N TRP A 102 -11.28 -5.80 8.30
CA TRP A 102 -12.64 -6.24 8.62
C TRP A 102 -12.88 -7.70 8.20
N LEU A 103 -12.37 -8.09 7.03
CA LEU A 103 -12.51 -9.44 6.51
C LEU A 103 -11.74 -10.47 7.35
N VAL A 104 -10.52 -10.13 7.78
CA VAL A 104 -9.72 -10.98 8.69
C VAL A 104 -10.38 -11.08 10.06
N TYR A 105 -10.88 -9.97 10.61
CA TYR A 105 -11.62 -9.97 11.88
C TYR A 105 -12.82 -10.91 11.84
N ARG A 106 -13.59 -10.89 10.74
CA ARG A 106 -14.74 -11.80 10.55
C ARG A 106 -14.34 -13.28 10.51
N TYR A 107 -13.18 -13.61 9.96
CA TYR A 107 -12.70 -15.00 9.96
C TYR A 107 -12.23 -15.48 11.33
N LEU A 108 -11.68 -14.60 12.16
CA LEU A 108 -11.26 -14.92 13.52
C LEU A 108 -12.44 -15.04 14.49
N SER A 109 -13.55 -14.37 14.21
CA SER A 109 -14.76 -14.40 15.03
C SER A 109 -15.75 -15.53 14.69
N THR A 110 -15.41 -16.42 13.76
CA THR A 110 -16.25 -17.57 13.33
C THR A 110 -15.56 -18.87 13.70
#